data_AF-A0A6J4Q7H9-F1
#
_entry.id   AF-A0A6J4Q7H9-F1
#
_cell.length_a   1.000
_cell.length_b   1.000
_cell.length_c   1.000
_cell.angle_alpha   90.00
_cell.angle_beta   90.00
_cell.angle_gamma   90.00
#
_symmetry.space_group_name_H-M   'P 1'
#
loop_
_entity.id
_entity.type
_entity.pdbx_description
1 polymer ?
#
loop_
_entity_poly.entity_id
_entity_poly.type
_entity_poly.pdbx_seq_one_letter_code
_entity_poly.pdbx_strand_id
1 'polypeptide(L)' 'MSQTVTMDKIVAFCKRRGFVYQSSEIYGGIRSSYDYGPL' A
#
# COMPACT_ATOMS: atom_id res chain seq x y z
N MET A 1 8.07 20.33 16.04
CA MET A 1 6.98 20.18 15.05
C MET A 1 6.50 18.74 15.09
N SER A 2 5.23 18.50 15.43
CA SER A 2 4.64 17.16 15.35
C SER A 2 4.49 16.78 13.88
N GLN A 3 5.10 15.68 13.43
CA GLN A 3 4.94 15.23 12.05
C GLN A 3 3.60 14.53 11.90
N THR A 4 2.69 15.11 11.11
CA THR A 4 1.44 14.46 10.74
C THR A 4 1.72 13.27 9.81
N VAL A 5 1.36 12.08 10.28
CA VAL A 5 1.32 10.87 9.47
C VAL A 5 0.00 10.86 8.71
N THR A 6 0.08 10.85 7.39
CA THR A 6 -1.09 10.78 6.50
C THR A 6 -1.21 9.35 5.96
N MET A 7 -2.43 8.98 5.54
CA MET A 7 -2.64 7.68 4.91
C MET A 7 -1.77 7.48 3.66
N ASP A 8 -1.58 8.51 2.84
CA ASP A 8 -0.73 8.44 1.65
C ASP A 8 0.73 8.09 1.99
N LYS A 9 1.25 8.64 3.10
CA LYS A 9 2.61 8.31 3.57
C LYS A 9 2.72 6.84 4.00
N ILE A 10 1.69 6.32 4.66
CA ILE A 10 1.64 4.91 5.09
C ILE A 10 1.55 4.00 3.87
N VAL A 11 0.65 4.28 2.93
CA VAL A 11 0.48 3.50 1.70
C VAL A 11 1.77 3.47 0.88
N ALA A 12 2.41 4.63 0.69
CA ALA A 12 3.68 4.73 -0.02
C ALA A 12 4.83 3.97 0.69
N PHE A 13 4.79 3.89 2.03
CA PHE A 13 5.73 3.09 2.80
C PHE A 13 5.51 1.59 2.61
N CYS A 14 4.26 1.12 2.74
CA CYS A 14 3.91 -0.28 2.58
C CYS A 14 4.25 -0.82 1.19
N LYS A 15 3.95 -0.05 0.13
CA LYS A 15 4.26 -0.45 -1.25
C LYS A 15 5.76 -0.53 -1.50
N ARG A 16 6.54 0.46 -1.03
CA ARG A 16 8.01 0.48 -1.18
C ARG A 16 8.72 -0.62 -0.42
N ARG A 17 8.20 -1.01 0.74
CA ARG A 17 8.79 -2.06 1.59
C ARG A 17 8.26 -3.46 1.27
N GLY A 18 7.27 -3.56 0.40
CA GLY A 18 6.65 -4.81 0.00
C GLY A 18 5.85 -5.48 1.09
N PHE A 19 5.10 -4.68 1.87
CA PHE A 19 4.15 -5.21 2.86
C PHE A 19 2.78 -5.48 2.24
N VAL A 20 2.21 -4.51 1.53
CA VAL A 20 0.85 -4.57 0.98
C VAL A 20 0.82 -3.93 -0.39
N TYR A 21 0.11 -4.58 -1.32
CA TYR A 21 -0.12 -4.13 -2.69
C TYR A 21 -1.61 -4.14 -3.03
N GLN A 22 -2.00 -3.28 -3.97
CA GLN A 22 -3.34 -3.32 -4.54
C GLN A 22 -3.51 -4.61 -5.33
N SER A 23 -4.53 -5.42 -5.00
CA SER A 23 -4.74 -6.67 -5.72
C SER A 23 -5.08 -6.39 -7.17
N SER A 24 -4.47 -7.15 -8.09
CA SER A 24 -4.60 -6.99 -9.53
C SER A 24 -4.20 -5.60 -10.06
N GLU A 25 -3.19 -4.95 -9.45
CA GLU A 25 -2.74 -3.60 -9.85
C GLU A 25 -2.43 -3.47 -11.35
N ILE A 26 -1.79 -4.48 -11.95
CA ILE A 26 -1.46 -4.49 -13.40
C ILE A 26 -2.70 -4.58 -14.31
N TYR A 27 -3.86 -4.93 -13.75
CA TYR A 27 -5.14 -5.03 -14.46
C TYR A 27 -6.13 -3.92 -14.05
N GLY A 28 -5.65 -2.86 -13.40
CA GLY A 28 -6.49 -1.73 -12.97
C GLY A 28 -7.02 -1.84 -11.53
N GLY A 29 -6.68 -2.91 -10.81
CA GLY A 29 -6.98 -3.05 -9.38
C GLY A 29 -8.40 -3.55 -9.07
N ILE A 30 -8.52 -4.34 -8.02
CA ILE A 30 -9.80 -4.76 -7.44
C ILE A 30 -10.07 -3.98 -6.15
N ARG A 31 -11.11 -3.15 -6.15
CA ARG A 31 -11.49 -2.37 -4.97
C ARG A 31 -11.69 -3.29 -3.76
N SER A 32 -11.17 -2.87 -2.62
CA SER A 32 -11.27 -3.59 -1.34
C SER A 32 -10.56 -4.95 -1.29
N SER A 33 -9.69 -5.26 -2.26
CA SER A 33 -8.84 -6.46 -2.25
C SER A 33 -7.36 -6.09 -2.29
N TYR A 34 -6.54 -6.76 -1.49
CA TYR A 34 -5.12 -6.46 -1.33
C TYR A 34 -4.29 -7.74 -1.22
N ASP A 35 -3.09 -7.70 -1.81
CA ASP A 35 -2.14 -8.79 -1.77
C ASP A 35 -1.03 -8.45 -0.76
N TYR A 36 -0.69 -9.39 0.13
CA TYR A 36 0.40 -9.22 1.07
C TYR A 36 1.72 -9.69 0.46
N GLY A 37 2.77 -8.90 0.64
CA GLY A 37 4.10 -9.24 0.15
C GLY A 37 4.81 -10.29 1.00
N PRO A 38 6.08 -10.61 0.67
CA PRO A 38 6.75 -11.82 1.14
C PRO A 38 7.06 -11.94 2.64
N LEU A 39 7.05 -10.81 3.38
CA LEU A 39 7.38 -10.69 4.82
C LEU A 39 8.52 -11.58 5.34
#